data_AF-A0A286TAZ0-F1
#
_entry.id   AF-A0A286TAZ0-F1
#
_cell.length_a   1.000
_cell.length_b   1.000
_cell.length_c   1.000
_cell.angle_alpha   90.00
_cell.angle_beta   90.00
_cell.angle_gamma   90.00
#
_symmetry.space_group_name_H-M   'P 1'
#
loop_
_entity.id
_entity.type
_entity.pdbx_description
1 polymer ?
#
loop_
_entity_poly.entity_id
_entity_poly.type
_entity_poly.pdbx_seq_one_letter_code
_entity_poly.pdbx_strand_id
1 'polypeptide(L)'
;MGDIRREMERLRPVYETGVLRLLLRQNSMMYVALLRAAFDPLTGELPRETLEESFSQSLSRLVDSGEYQLREDQTIADASRRILADLTREGDDDYAWLANSHDAASHRFLYRLTARAHRAIEALSRLEDDSRTLSGAQANSIIMEIEHARMQLTADPGERVALLNRRSRRAQRYRYARSAAGGVHRIAGRGRDCSDSQHAARRAHRPA
;
A
#
# COMPACT_ATOMS: atom_id res chain seq x y z
N MET A 1 19.68 -19.89 -5.11
CA MET A 1 20.06 -19.32 -6.43
C MET A 1 18.93 -19.35 -7.47
N GLY A 2 17.95 -20.27 -7.41
CA GLY A 2 16.80 -20.30 -8.33
C GLY A 2 15.80 -19.15 -8.14
N ASP A 3 15.64 -18.65 -6.91
CA ASP A 3 14.63 -17.63 -6.60
C ASP A 3 14.97 -16.24 -7.16
N ILE A 4 16.26 -15.88 -7.20
CA ILE A 4 16.71 -14.60 -7.74
C ILE A 4 16.50 -14.56 -9.26
N ARG A 5 16.77 -15.65 -9.99
CA ARG A 5 16.53 -15.69 -11.44
C ARG A 5 15.05 -15.60 -11.77
N ARG A 6 14.19 -16.26 -10.98
CA ARG A 6 12.73 -16.21 -11.15
C ARG A 6 12.16 -14.83 -10.83
N GLU A 7 12.66 -14.19 -9.77
CA GLU A 7 12.26 -12.82 -9.43
C GLU A 7 12.81 -11.80 -10.43
N MET A 8 14.03 -11.99 -10.93
CA MET A 8 14.58 -11.19 -12.03
C MET A 8 13.78 -11.36 -13.32
N GLU A 9 13.30 -12.56 -13.65
CA GLU A 9 12.46 -12.82 -14.81
C GLU A 9 11.03 -12.27 -14.63
N ARG A 10 10.52 -12.24 -13.39
CA ARG A 10 9.26 -11.58 -13.02
C ARG A 10 9.34 -10.05 -13.12
N LEU A 11 10.49 -9.47 -12.74
CA LEU A 11 10.73 -8.03 -12.81
C LEU A 11 11.22 -7.58 -14.20
N ARG A 12 11.75 -8.49 -15.02
CA ARG A 12 12.30 -8.23 -16.36
C ARG A 12 11.37 -7.36 -17.23
N PRO A 13 10.05 -7.64 -17.30
CA PRO A 13 9.13 -6.79 -18.05
C PRO A 13 9.07 -5.36 -17.52
N VAL A 14 9.19 -5.13 -16.21
CA VAL A 14 9.06 -3.79 -15.61
C VAL A 14 10.32 -2.93 -15.88
N TYR A 15 11.50 -3.58 -15.93
CA TYR A 15 12.76 -2.98 -16.35
C TYR A 15 12.83 -2.75 -17.87
N GLU A 16 12.40 -3.73 -18.67
CA GLU A 16 12.43 -3.68 -20.15
C GLU A 16 11.35 -2.76 -20.72
N THR A 17 10.17 -2.68 -20.10
CA THR A 17 9.06 -1.88 -20.62
C THR A 17 9.06 -0.44 -20.16
N GLY A 18 10.13 0.08 -19.51
CA GLY A 18 10.23 1.49 -19.09
C GLY A 18 9.27 1.91 -17.98
N VAL A 19 8.52 0.97 -17.38
CA VAL A 19 7.61 1.22 -16.27
C VAL A 19 8.36 1.69 -15.02
N LEU A 20 9.46 1.02 -14.67
CA LEU A 20 10.30 1.47 -13.54
C LEU A 20 10.89 2.85 -13.80
N ARG A 21 11.25 3.17 -15.06
CA ARG A 21 11.78 4.49 -15.40
C ARG A 21 10.74 5.59 -15.16
N LEU A 22 9.47 5.37 -15.51
CA LEU A 22 8.39 6.30 -15.17
C LEU A 22 8.21 6.44 -13.65
N LEU A 23 8.22 5.33 -12.91
CA LEU A 23 8.05 5.32 -11.45
C LEU A 23 9.24 5.94 -10.70
N LEU A 24 10.43 5.95 -11.29
CA LEU A 24 11.62 6.60 -10.72
C LEU A 24 11.70 8.11 -11.01
N ARG A 25 10.79 8.68 -11.80
CA ARG A 25 10.74 10.13 -12.00
C ARG A 25 10.41 10.85 -10.70
N GLN A 26 10.89 12.09 -10.59
CA GLN A 26 10.53 12.97 -9.48
C GLN A 26 9.00 13.13 -9.45
N ASN A 27 8.42 13.09 -8.25
CA ASN A 27 6.98 13.23 -8.02
C ASN A 27 6.10 12.13 -8.63
N SER A 28 6.65 10.98 -9.03
CA SER A 28 5.89 9.88 -9.65
C SER A 28 4.66 9.43 -8.84
N MET A 29 4.79 9.31 -7.53
CA MET A 29 3.67 8.93 -6.65
C MET A 29 2.55 9.97 -6.66
N MET A 30 2.90 11.26 -6.64
CA MET A 30 1.92 12.35 -6.75
C MET A 30 1.25 12.34 -8.12
N TYR A 31 2.02 12.12 -9.19
CA TYR A 31 1.48 11.97 -10.54
C TYR A 31 0.49 10.81 -10.64
N VAL A 32 0.84 9.63 -10.10
CA VAL A 32 -0.07 8.48 -10.07
C VAL A 32 -1.35 8.81 -9.30
N ALA A 33 -1.26 9.49 -8.15
CA ALA A 33 -2.43 9.90 -7.38
C ALA A 33 -3.33 10.85 -8.17
N LEU A 34 -2.77 11.88 -8.81
CA LEU A 34 -3.51 12.82 -9.64
C LEU A 34 -4.17 12.13 -10.85
N LEU A 35 -3.45 11.21 -11.50
CA LEU A 35 -3.97 10.47 -12.65
C LEU A 35 -5.09 9.51 -12.25
N ARG A 36 -4.97 8.81 -11.11
CA ARG A 36 -6.06 7.97 -10.56
C ARG A 36 -7.30 8.79 -10.21
N ALA A 37 -7.11 10.00 -9.69
CA ALA A 37 -8.22 10.89 -9.35
C ALA A 37 -8.91 11.49 -10.58
N ALA A 38 -8.15 11.75 -11.65
CA ALA A 38 -8.69 12.35 -12.87
C ALA A 38 -9.35 11.32 -13.81
N PHE A 39 -8.77 10.13 -13.95
CA PHE A 39 -9.26 9.10 -14.88
C PHE A 39 -9.99 7.99 -14.14
N ASP A 40 -11.32 8.06 -14.13
CA ASP A 40 -12.20 7.00 -13.63
C ASP A 40 -13.26 6.66 -14.70
N PRO A 41 -13.08 5.58 -15.49
CA PRO A 41 -12.00 4.59 -15.45
C PRO A 41 -10.68 5.09 -16.06
N LEU A 42 -9.54 4.45 -15.70
CA LEU A 42 -8.19 4.80 -16.22
C LEU A 42 -8.09 4.77 -17.76
N THR A 43 -8.96 4.01 -18.43
CA THR A 43 -9.01 3.91 -19.90
C THR A 43 -9.72 5.09 -20.58
N GLY A 44 -10.24 6.06 -19.81
CA GLY A 44 -10.96 7.22 -20.36
C GLY A 44 -10.06 8.17 -21.14
N GLU A 45 -10.70 8.99 -21.99
CA GLU A 45 -10.07 10.15 -22.63
C GLU A 45 -10.73 11.42 -22.10
N LEU A 46 -9.94 12.45 -21.80
CA LEU A 46 -10.43 13.70 -21.23
C LEU A 46 -9.94 14.91 -22.02
N PRO A 47 -10.80 15.93 -22.25
CA PRO A 47 -10.35 17.21 -22.75
C PRO A 47 -9.35 17.87 -21.81
N ARG A 48 -8.46 18.69 -22.38
CA ARG A 48 -7.43 19.43 -21.63
C ARG A 48 -7.99 20.16 -20.42
N GLU A 49 -9.05 20.92 -20.63
CA GLU A 49 -9.68 21.77 -19.63
C GLU A 49 -10.23 20.97 -18.44
N THR A 50 -10.89 19.84 -18.71
CA THR A 50 -11.40 18.93 -17.68
C THR A 50 -10.27 18.32 -16.87
N LEU A 51 -9.16 17.96 -17.53
CA LEU A 51 -7.99 17.41 -16.87
C LEU A 51 -7.28 18.45 -15.99
N GLU A 52 -7.07 19.67 -16.49
CA GLU A 52 -6.46 20.76 -15.73
C GLU A 52 -7.33 21.17 -14.52
N GLU A 53 -8.66 21.15 -14.66
CA GLU A 53 -9.60 21.42 -13.58
C GLU A 53 -9.52 20.32 -12.50
N SER A 54 -9.57 19.04 -12.88
CA SER A 54 -9.45 17.91 -11.96
C SER A 54 -8.13 17.94 -11.18
N PHE A 55 -7.02 18.24 -11.87
CA PHE A 55 -5.72 18.43 -11.23
C PHE A 55 -5.72 19.63 -10.29
N SER A 56 -6.33 20.76 -10.67
CA SER A 56 -6.41 21.94 -9.81
C SER A 56 -7.19 21.64 -8.51
N GLN A 57 -8.32 20.93 -8.62
CA GLN A 57 -9.10 20.52 -7.46
C GLN A 57 -8.32 19.56 -6.55
N SER A 58 -7.61 18.59 -7.13
CA SER A 58 -6.79 17.64 -6.36
C SER A 58 -5.59 18.31 -5.71
N LEU A 59 -4.92 19.22 -6.41
CA LEU A 59 -3.79 20.00 -5.89
C LEU A 59 -4.21 20.94 -4.77
N SER A 60 -5.39 21.58 -4.87
CA SER A 60 -5.92 22.41 -3.79
C SER A 60 -6.01 21.62 -2.49
N ARG A 61 -6.53 20.39 -2.53
CA ARG A 61 -6.62 19.51 -1.36
C ARG A 61 -5.25 19.15 -0.79
N LEU A 62 -4.26 18.91 -1.65
CA LEU A 62 -2.88 18.59 -1.23
C LEU A 62 -2.17 19.80 -0.63
N VAL A 63 -2.45 21.00 -1.11
CA VAL A 63 -1.95 22.25 -0.50
C VAL A 63 -2.59 22.46 0.87
N ASP A 64 -3.91 22.28 0.96
CA ASP A 64 -4.66 22.43 2.21
C ASP A 64 -4.19 21.43 3.29
N SER A 65 -3.78 20.21 2.89
CA SER A 65 -3.20 19.20 3.81
C SER A 65 -1.71 19.38 4.10
N GLY A 66 -1.03 20.29 3.39
CA GLY A 66 0.42 20.52 3.50
C GLY A 66 1.28 19.45 2.81
N GLU A 67 0.67 18.54 2.04
CA GLU A 67 1.36 17.49 1.27
C GLU A 67 1.97 18.02 -0.04
N TYR A 68 1.54 19.19 -0.50
CA TYR A 68 2.10 19.88 -1.66
C TYR A 68 2.43 21.34 -1.32
N GLN A 69 3.61 21.79 -1.75
CA GLN A 69 4.03 23.18 -1.59
C GLN A 69 4.11 23.85 -2.95
N LEU A 70 3.38 24.95 -3.09
CA LEU A 70 3.49 25.83 -4.24
C LEU A 70 4.84 26.56 -4.22
N ARG A 71 5.36 26.86 -5.41
CA ARG A 71 6.53 27.74 -5.55
C ARG A 71 6.11 29.19 -5.22
N GLU A 72 7.09 30.03 -4.92
CA GLU A 72 6.87 31.48 -4.75
C GLU A 72 6.11 32.03 -5.97
N ASP A 73 5.04 32.78 -5.69
CA ASP A 73 4.12 33.39 -6.66
C ASP A 73 3.38 32.42 -7.63
N GLN A 74 3.41 31.12 -7.35
CA GLN A 74 2.73 30.13 -8.20
C GLN A 74 1.27 29.93 -7.79
N THR A 75 0.34 30.08 -8.74
CA THR A 75 -1.07 29.69 -8.53
C THR A 75 -1.29 28.19 -8.69
N ILE A 76 -2.37 27.65 -8.12
CA ILE A 76 -2.78 26.25 -8.32
C ILE A 76 -2.96 25.92 -9.82
N ALA A 77 -3.53 26.86 -10.58
CA ALA A 77 -3.72 26.69 -12.02
C ALA A 77 -2.38 26.60 -12.77
N ASP A 78 -1.39 27.39 -12.37
CA ASP A 78 -0.03 27.32 -12.94
C ASP A 78 0.66 26.00 -12.57
N ALA A 79 0.49 25.53 -11.34
CA ALA A 79 0.99 24.23 -10.91
C ALA A 79 0.35 23.09 -11.71
N SER A 80 -0.97 23.14 -11.91
CA SER A 80 -1.73 22.17 -12.72
C SER A 80 -1.22 22.12 -14.16
N ARG A 81 -1.12 23.29 -14.84
CA ARG A 81 -0.58 23.39 -16.20
C ARG A 81 0.84 22.86 -16.32
N ARG A 82 1.71 23.16 -15.34
CA ARG A 82 3.09 22.66 -15.31
C ARG A 82 3.11 21.14 -15.17
N ILE A 83 2.32 20.58 -14.26
CA ILE A 83 2.23 19.13 -14.05
C ILE A 83 1.72 18.44 -15.31
N LEU A 84 0.69 18.98 -15.96
CA LEU A 84 0.20 18.44 -17.22
C LEU A 84 1.31 18.43 -18.29
N ALA A 85 2.07 19.52 -18.41
CA ALA A 85 3.21 19.59 -19.33
C ALA A 85 4.32 18.57 -19.00
N ASP A 86 4.58 18.32 -17.71
CA ASP A 86 5.55 17.31 -17.28
C ASP A 86 5.05 15.87 -17.56
N LEU A 87 3.75 15.62 -17.46
CA LEU A 87 3.13 14.33 -17.74
C LEU A 87 3.08 14.00 -19.23
N THR A 88 2.99 15.01 -20.09
CA THR A 88 3.00 14.86 -21.56
C THR A 88 4.40 14.88 -22.15
N ARG A 89 5.39 15.36 -21.40
CA ARG A 89 6.80 15.33 -21.84
C ARG A 89 7.32 13.90 -21.86
N GLU A 90 7.75 13.48 -23.05
CA GLU A 90 8.67 12.36 -23.21
C GLU A 90 10.00 12.79 -22.58
N GLY A 91 10.37 12.17 -21.46
CA GLY A 91 11.66 12.44 -20.81
C GLY A 91 12.82 11.92 -21.66
N ASP A 92 14.05 12.00 -21.15
CA ASP A 92 15.31 11.69 -21.86
C ASP A 92 15.39 10.28 -22.53
N ASP A 93 14.39 9.40 -22.35
CA ASP A 93 14.31 8.04 -22.88
C ASP A 93 12.89 7.66 -23.42
N ASP A 94 12.22 8.58 -24.14
CA ASP A 94 11.05 8.32 -25.03
C ASP A 94 9.68 7.99 -24.40
N TYR A 95 9.47 8.11 -23.08
CA TYR A 95 8.19 7.71 -22.47
C TYR A 95 7.47 8.84 -21.76
N ALA A 96 6.19 9.05 -22.08
CA ALA A 96 5.29 9.99 -21.40
C ALA A 96 4.23 9.26 -20.55
N TRP A 97 3.69 9.94 -19.55
CA TRP A 97 2.54 9.46 -18.78
C TRP A 97 1.25 9.60 -19.58
N LEU A 98 1.11 10.71 -20.29
CA LEU A 98 -0.05 11.04 -21.10
C LEU A 98 0.32 11.13 -22.57
N ALA A 99 -0.56 10.61 -23.42
CA ALA A 99 -0.60 10.92 -24.84
C ALA A 99 -1.76 11.88 -25.10
N ASN A 100 -1.59 12.79 -26.04
CA ASN A 100 -2.65 13.66 -26.50
C ASN A 100 -2.93 13.49 -27.99
N SER A 101 -4.17 13.75 -28.38
CA SER A 101 -4.60 13.80 -29.78
C SER A 101 -5.52 14.99 -29.98
N HIS A 102 -5.40 15.63 -31.14
CA HIS A 102 -6.27 16.73 -31.51
C HIS A 102 -7.57 16.18 -32.12
N ASP A 103 -8.70 16.43 -31.46
CA ASP A 103 -10.02 16.17 -32.02
C ASP A 103 -10.42 17.36 -32.92
N ALA A 104 -10.48 17.11 -34.23
CA ALA A 104 -10.83 18.11 -35.22
C ALA A 104 -12.31 18.53 -35.14
N ALA A 105 -13.20 17.68 -34.64
CA ALA A 105 -14.63 17.99 -34.57
C ALA A 105 -14.94 19.01 -33.47
N SER A 106 -14.31 18.85 -32.31
CA SER A 106 -14.48 19.77 -31.17
C SER A 106 -13.39 20.85 -31.07
N HIS A 107 -12.36 20.80 -31.90
CA HIS A 107 -11.16 21.66 -31.83
C HIS A 107 -10.47 21.61 -30.45
N ARG A 108 -10.46 20.43 -29.82
CA ARG A 108 -9.89 20.22 -28.48
C ARG A 108 -8.82 19.15 -28.50
N PHE A 109 -7.89 19.27 -27.58
CA PHE A 109 -6.94 18.19 -27.29
C PHE A 109 -7.56 17.23 -26.28
N LEU A 110 -7.64 15.97 -26.67
CA LEU A 110 -8.00 14.86 -25.79
C LEU A 110 -6.72 14.23 -25.25
N TYR A 111 -6.75 13.86 -23.97
CA TYR A 111 -5.66 13.25 -23.24
C TYR A 111 -6.06 11.87 -22.77
N ARG A 112 -5.15 10.91 -22.93
CA ARG A 112 -5.29 9.55 -22.41
C ARG A 112 -4.00 9.07 -21.77
N LEU A 113 -4.13 8.14 -20.83
CA LEU A 113 -2.97 7.45 -20.26
C LEU A 113 -2.28 6.60 -21.33
N THR A 114 -0.94 6.63 -21.37
CA THR A 114 -0.18 5.71 -22.22
C THR A 114 -0.32 4.27 -21.71
N ALA A 115 -0.13 3.27 -22.58
CA ALA A 115 -0.17 1.87 -22.16
C ALA A 115 0.85 1.56 -21.04
N ARG A 116 1.96 2.31 -21.02
CA ARG A 116 3.00 2.19 -19.99
C ARG A 116 2.58 2.83 -18.68
N ALA A 117 1.94 4.00 -18.71
CA ALA A 117 1.36 4.62 -17.52
C ALA A 117 0.32 3.70 -16.87
N HIS A 118 -0.56 3.09 -17.66
CA HIS A 118 -1.50 2.08 -17.15
C HIS A 118 -0.80 0.94 -16.40
N ARG A 119 0.21 0.33 -17.03
CA ARG A 119 0.99 -0.75 -16.38
C ARG A 119 1.72 -0.27 -15.13
N ALA A 120 2.21 0.96 -15.11
CA ALA A 120 2.87 1.53 -13.93
C ALA A 120 1.90 1.71 -12.76
N ILE A 121 0.72 2.26 -13.02
CA ILE A 121 -0.33 2.47 -12.03
C ILE A 121 -0.83 1.12 -11.49
N GLU A 122 -1.03 0.14 -12.38
CA GLU A 122 -1.46 -1.21 -12.01
C GLU A 122 -0.39 -1.97 -11.22
N ALA A 123 0.88 -1.88 -11.63
CA ALA A 123 2.00 -2.48 -10.89
C ALA A 123 2.11 -1.91 -9.48
N LEU A 124 1.91 -0.59 -9.33
CA LEU A 124 1.87 0.05 -8.03
C LEU A 124 0.65 -0.41 -7.21
N SER A 125 -0.55 -0.48 -7.80
CA SER A 125 -1.74 -1.03 -7.12
C SER A 125 -1.50 -2.43 -6.59
N ARG A 126 -0.92 -3.31 -7.40
CA ARG A 126 -0.60 -4.68 -6.99
C ARG A 126 0.43 -4.70 -5.86
N LEU A 127 1.44 -3.83 -5.89
CA LEU A 127 2.41 -3.73 -4.80
C LEU A 127 1.77 -3.19 -3.51
N GLU A 128 0.88 -2.21 -3.61
CA GLU A 128 0.11 -1.68 -2.47
C GLU A 128 -0.79 -2.78 -1.87
N ASP A 129 -1.45 -3.56 -2.71
CA ASP A 129 -2.28 -4.69 -2.29
C ASP A 129 -1.45 -5.83 -1.72
N ASP A 130 -0.32 -6.19 -2.34
CA ASP A 130 0.64 -7.19 -1.82
C ASP A 130 1.20 -6.74 -0.46
N SER A 131 1.53 -5.46 -0.30
CA SER A 131 2.00 -4.89 0.98
C SER A 131 0.92 -4.88 2.06
N ARG A 132 -0.36 -4.68 1.69
CA ARG A 132 -1.49 -4.72 2.63
C ARG A 132 -1.92 -6.15 2.96
N THR A 133 -1.75 -7.08 2.02
CA THR A 133 -2.09 -8.50 2.17
C THR A 133 -0.98 -9.31 2.84
N LEU A 134 0.25 -8.79 2.92
CA LEU A 134 1.28 -9.29 3.83
C LEU A 134 0.79 -9.16 5.28
N SER A 135 0.08 -10.19 5.75
CA SER A 135 -0.33 -10.32 7.14
C SER A 135 0.88 -10.11 8.05
N GLY A 136 0.72 -9.48 9.22
CA GLY A 136 1.82 -9.32 10.18
C GLY A 136 2.52 -10.65 10.53
N ALA A 137 1.83 -11.79 10.35
CA ALA A 137 2.42 -13.13 10.45
C ALA A 137 3.36 -13.47 9.27
N GLN A 138 2.99 -13.12 8.03
CA GLN A 138 3.81 -13.31 6.83
C GLN A 138 5.02 -12.37 6.81
N ALA A 139 4.83 -11.10 7.19
CA ALA A 139 5.95 -10.17 7.36
C ALA A 139 6.93 -10.65 8.44
N ASN A 140 6.44 -11.17 9.58
CA ASN A 140 7.29 -11.82 10.58
C ASN A 140 7.99 -13.07 10.03
N SER A 141 7.34 -13.87 9.18
CA SER A 141 7.94 -15.05 8.57
C SER A 141 9.11 -14.68 7.64
N ILE A 142 8.91 -13.68 6.78
CA ILE A 142 9.94 -13.19 5.85
C ILE A 142 11.12 -12.57 6.62
N ILE A 143 10.85 -11.75 7.63
CA ILE A 143 11.90 -11.18 8.49
C ILE A 143 12.71 -12.29 9.18
N MET A 144 12.04 -13.35 9.65
CA MET A 144 12.69 -14.48 10.30
C MET A 144 13.55 -15.31 9.34
N GLU A 145 13.11 -15.52 8.10
CA GLU A 145 13.89 -16.23 7.08
C GLU A 145 15.14 -15.46 6.64
N ILE A 146 15.02 -14.14 6.44
CA ILE A 146 16.16 -13.28 6.10
C ILE A 146 17.19 -13.25 7.24
N GLU A 147 16.73 -13.12 8.49
CA GLU A 147 17.61 -13.14 9.65
C GLU A 147 18.27 -14.51 9.84
N HIS A 148 17.57 -15.60 9.52
CA HIS A 148 18.13 -16.96 9.54
C HIS A 148 19.22 -17.13 8.47
N ALA A 149 18.99 -16.68 7.24
CA ALA A 149 19.99 -16.68 6.17
C ALA A 149 21.23 -15.87 6.57
N ARG A 150 21.05 -14.71 7.22
CA ARG A 150 22.15 -13.88 7.74
C ARG A 150 22.99 -14.62 8.79
N MET A 151 22.36 -15.34 9.72
CA MET A 151 23.08 -16.15 10.72
C MET A 151 23.90 -17.27 10.08
N GLN A 152 23.39 -17.91 9.03
CA GLN A 152 24.08 -18.97 8.30
C GLN A 152 25.29 -18.44 7.52
N LEU A 153 25.21 -17.22 7.01
CA LEU A 153 26.28 -16.55 6.25
C LEU A 153 27.31 -15.86 7.15
N THR A 154 27.05 -15.69 8.46
CA THR A 154 28.01 -15.10 9.40
C THR A 154 29.14 -16.07 9.68
N ALA A 155 30.36 -15.77 9.21
CA ALA A 155 31.52 -16.67 9.31
C ALA A 155 32.12 -16.75 10.73
N ASP A 156 32.00 -15.69 11.54
CA ASP A 156 32.56 -15.63 12.90
C ASP A 156 31.65 -16.28 13.96
N PRO A 157 32.15 -17.27 14.74
CA PRO A 157 31.38 -17.91 15.80
C PRO A 157 30.97 -16.98 16.95
N GLY A 158 31.78 -15.97 17.29
CA GLY A 158 31.51 -15.05 18.41
C GLY A 158 30.35 -14.11 18.12
N GLU A 159 30.34 -13.54 16.92
CA GLU A 159 29.27 -12.70 16.41
C GLU A 159 27.95 -13.47 16.28
N ARG A 160 28.02 -14.75 15.87
CA ARG A 160 26.85 -15.65 15.83
C ARG A 160 26.23 -15.86 17.21
N VAL A 161 27.03 -16.07 18.25
CA VAL A 161 26.55 -16.22 19.64
C VAL A 161 25.93 -14.92 20.16
N ALA A 162 26.52 -13.77 19.84
CA ALA A 162 25.97 -12.46 20.21
C ALA A 162 24.60 -12.20 19.55
N LEU A 163 24.44 -12.57 18.28
CA LEU A 163 23.17 -12.48 17.55
C LEU A 163 22.10 -13.42 18.12
N LEU A 164 22.47 -14.66 18.46
CA LEU A 164 21.57 -15.62 19.13
C LEU A 164 21.07 -15.11 20.48
N ASN A 165 21.94 -14.48 21.27
CA ASN A 165 21.56 -13.90 22.56
C ASN A 165 20.60 -12.71 22.40
N ARG A 166 20.79 -11.85 21.39
CA ARG A 166 19.82 -10.79 21.07
C ARG A 166 18.46 -11.36 20.66
N ARG A 167 18.43 -12.46 19.89
CA ARG A 167 17.20 -13.16 19.49
C ARG A 167 16.44 -13.73 20.69
N SER A 168 17.12 -14.40 21.62
CA SER A 168 16.51 -14.94 22.84
C SER A 168 15.85 -13.83 23.67
N ARG A 169 16.54 -12.70 23.85
CA ARG A 169 15.99 -11.53 24.56
C ARG A 169 14.77 -10.92 23.86
N ARG A 170 14.80 -10.83 22.52
CA ARG A 170 13.68 -10.26 21.73
C ARG A 170 12.46 -11.17 21.74
N ALA A 171 12.65 -12.48 21.57
CA ALA A 171 11.57 -13.48 21.66
C ALA A 171 10.90 -13.47 23.04
N GLN A 172 11.68 -13.30 24.10
CA GLN A 172 11.19 -13.19 25.46
C GLN A 172 10.34 -11.92 25.66
N ARG A 173 10.77 -10.76 25.12
CA ARG A 173 10.00 -9.52 25.11
C ARG A 173 8.65 -9.65 24.39
N TYR A 174 8.62 -10.31 23.23
CA TYR A 174 7.35 -10.56 22.52
C TYR A 174 6.41 -11.48 23.29
N ARG A 175 6.92 -12.51 23.99
CA ARG A 175 6.09 -13.35 24.88
C ARG A 175 5.50 -12.53 26.02
N TYR A 176 6.30 -11.69 26.68
CA TYR A 176 5.81 -10.81 27.75
C TYR A 176 4.79 -9.78 27.25
N ALA A 177 4.99 -9.18 26.07
CA ALA A 177 4.03 -8.27 25.46
C ALA A 177 2.70 -8.96 25.12
N ARG A 178 2.75 -10.23 24.69
CA ARG A 178 1.55 -11.04 24.41
C ARG A 178 0.81 -11.44 25.68
N SER A 179 1.52 -11.70 26.77
CA SER A 179 0.94 -11.95 28.10
C SER A 179 0.32 -10.69 28.72
N ALA A 180 0.93 -9.52 28.51
CA ALA A 180 0.39 -8.23 28.96
C ALA A 180 -0.89 -7.83 28.21
N ALA A 181 -1.01 -8.19 26.93
CA ALA A 181 -2.22 -7.97 26.13
C ALA A 181 -3.36 -8.98 26.43
N GLY A 182 -3.11 -10.05 27.20
CA GLY A 182 -4.08 -11.12 27.50
C GLY A 182 -4.60 -11.17 28.93
N GLY A 183 -4.34 -10.15 29.75
CA GLY A 183 -4.61 -10.17 31.20
C GLY A 183 -5.94 -9.57 31.65
N VAL A 184 -7.09 -10.15 31.28
CA VAL A 184 -8.35 -10.04 32.07
C VAL A 184 -9.11 -11.35 32.03
N HIS A 185 -8.80 -12.27 32.95
CA HIS A 185 -9.81 -13.19 33.47
C HIS A 185 -9.66 -13.29 34.98
N ARG A 186 -10.51 -12.52 35.65
CA ARG A 186 -10.58 -12.39 37.11
C ARG A 186 -11.23 -13.66 37.65
N ILE A 187 -10.44 -14.46 38.36
CA ILE A 187 -10.94 -15.53 39.22
C ILE A 187 -11.52 -14.83 40.45
N ALA A 188 -12.85 -14.84 40.60
CA ALA A 188 -13.53 -14.45 41.83
C ALA A 188 -14.52 -15.57 42.21
N GLY A 189 -14.24 -16.23 43.32
CA GLY A 189 -15.15 -17.18 43.96
C GLY A 189 -15.94 -16.53 45.11
N ARG A 190 -17.00 -17.26 45.53
CA ARG A 190 -17.95 -17.03 46.65
C ARG A 190 -19.09 -16.05 46.31
N GLY A 191 -20.36 -16.30 46.58
CA GLY A 191 -21.08 -17.41 47.23
C GLY A 191 -22.51 -16.93 47.55
N ARG A 192 -23.50 -17.84 47.43
CA ARG A 192 -24.89 -17.84 47.97
C ARG A 192 -25.77 -16.59 47.79
N ASP A 193 -26.95 -16.78 47.17
CA ASP A 193 -28.20 -16.80 47.95
C ASP A 193 -29.39 -17.44 47.22
N CYS A 194 -30.23 -18.08 48.02
CA CYS A 194 -31.46 -18.78 47.70
C CYS A 194 -32.58 -17.83 47.23
N SER A 195 -33.44 -18.32 46.33
CA SER A 195 -34.90 -18.45 46.52
C SER A 195 -35.70 -18.27 45.22
N ASP A 196 -36.71 -19.13 45.09
CA ASP A 196 -37.91 -19.00 44.27
C ASP A 196 -37.79 -18.94 42.75
N SER A 197 -38.13 -20.07 42.12
CA SER A 197 -39.25 -20.18 41.17
C SER A 197 -39.21 -21.53 40.44
N GLN A 198 -39.70 -22.60 41.07
CA GLN A 198 -40.11 -23.81 40.34
C GLN A 198 -41.58 -24.08 40.65
N HIS A 199 -42.43 -23.60 39.73
CA HIS A 199 -43.80 -24.05 39.59
C HIS A 199 -43.87 -25.05 38.43
N ALA A 200 -44.61 -26.12 38.69
CA ALA A 200 -45.23 -27.05 37.73
C ALA A 200 -44.38 -28.18 37.11
N ALA A 201 -44.21 -29.25 37.89
CA ALA A 201 -44.30 -30.62 37.36
C ALA A 201 -45.03 -31.53 38.37
N ARG A 202 -46.36 -31.49 38.36
CA ARG A 202 -47.21 -32.50 39.01
C ARG A 202 -47.33 -33.72 38.08
N ARG A 203 -46.92 -34.89 38.57
CA ARG A 203 -47.66 -36.18 38.58
C ARG A 203 -46.70 -37.25 39.11
N ALA A 204 -46.76 -37.51 40.42
CA ALA A 204 -47.59 -38.55 41.05
C ALA A 204 -46.93 -39.94 40.96
N HIS A 205 -46.20 -40.27 42.02
CA HIS A 205 -45.77 -41.61 42.41
C HIS A 205 -46.98 -42.32 43.07
N ARG A 206 -47.35 -43.53 42.64
CA ARG A 206 -46.99 -44.83 43.26
C ARG A 206 -48.26 -45.52 43.86
N PRO A 207 -48.19 -46.71 44.47
CA PRO A 207 -48.53 -48.02 43.90
C PRO A 207 -49.73 -48.70 44.61
N ALA A 208 -50.16 -49.84 44.06
CA ALA A 208 -50.50 -51.07 44.79
C ALA A 208 -50.40 -52.24 43.81
#